data_AF-A0A7C4TCP4-F1
#
_entry.id   AF-A0A7C4TCP4-F1
#
_cell.length_a   1.000
_cell.length_b   1.000
_cell.length_c   1.000
_cell.angle_alpha   90.00
_cell.angle_beta   90.00
_cell.angle_gamma   90.00
#
_symmetry.space_group_name_H-M   'P 1'
#
loop_
_entity.id
_entity.type
_entity.pdbx_description
1 polymer ?
#
loop_
_entity_poly.entity_id
_entity_poly.type
_entity_poly.pdbx_seq_one_letter_code
_entity_poly.pdbx_strand_id
1 'polypeptide(L)'
;MDRPATPAYGVVARSRAPSPQAFVLEATLLILGFVLLGLILYAAQFSGGLRWLLVLWFLVAFALVIGYEVVRRSSNPVPLLRDLGTGGFRPGELTTLAAAVRRADNGLVYSQMAVSSRVRDAFEERVRLSLNLPFETMRFLQQTRPSLSSIVGDDALADFMVLRTSSMEERYRWVRDARGRRGFSVELRDVLDRMEAWR
;
A
#
# COMPACT_ATOMS: atom_id res chain seq x y z
N MET A 1 9.53 1.53 -49.77
CA MET A 1 10.11 1.51 -48.42
C MET A 1 9.77 2.84 -47.78
N ASP A 2 8.74 2.87 -46.94
CA ASP A 2 8.37 4.06 -46.16
C ASP A 2 8.12 3.62 -44.73
N ARG A 3 8.93 4.12 -43.79
CA ARG A 3 8.72 3.97 -42.35
C ARG A 3 7.82 5.12 -41.88
N PRO A 4 6.65 4.87 -41.26
CA PRO A 4 5.97 5.94 -40.54
C PRO A 4 6.73 6.26 -39.24
N ALA A 5 6.95 7.56 -39.04
CA ALA A 5 7.62 8.14 -37.88
C ALA A 5 6.80 7.93 -36.59
N THR A 6 7.50 7.54 -35.53
CA THR A 6 6.99 7.41 -34.16
C THR A 6 6.70 8.80 -33.57
N PRO A 7 5.48 9.11 -33.07
CA PRO A 7 5.28 10.34 -32.32
C PRO A 7 5.87 10.19 -30.90
N ALA A 8 6.72 11.15 -30.53
CA ALA A 8 7.28 11.30 -29.20
C ALA A 8 6.16 11.56 -28.18
N TYR A 9 5.98 10.65 -27.22
CA TYR A 9 5.13 10.89 -26.06
C TYR A 9 5.83 11.87 -25.12
N GLY A 10 5.47 13.16 -25.24
CA GLY A 10 5.75 14.16 -24.22
C GLY A 10 4.98 13.83 -22.95
N VAL A 11 5.70 13.62 -21.84
CA VAL A 11 5.12 13.48 -20.51
C VAL A 11 4.60 14.86 -20.09
N VAL A 12 3.32 15.11 -20.32
CA VAL A 12 2.62 16.26 -19.74
C VAL A 12 2.41 15.95 -18.26
N ALA A 13 3.28 16.51 -17.41
CA ALA A 13 3.05 16.59 -15.98
C ALA A 13 1.79 17.44 -15.73
N ARG A 14 0.63 16.77 -15.64
CA ARG A 14 -0.64 17.41 -15.32
C ARG A 14 -0.58 17.80 -13.83
N SER A 15 -0.12 19.01 -13.55
CA SER A 15 -0.24 19.65 -12.23
C SER A 15 -1.71 19.69 -11.84
N ARG A 16 -2.12 18.77 -10.97
CA ARG A 16 -3.49 18.68 -10.46
C ARG A 16 -3.72 19.86 -9.53
N ALA A 17 -4.34 20.93 -10.06
CA ALA A 17 -4.79 22.05 -9.23
C ALA A 17 -5.65 21.50 -8.09
N PRO A 18 -5.47 21.97 -6.84
CA PRO A 18 -6.29 21.56 -5.72
C PRO A 18 -7.76 21.87 -6.04
N SER A 19 -8.62 20.87 -5.92
CA SER A 19 -10.06 21.04 -6.16
C SER A 19 -10.60 22.16 -5.25
N PRO A 20 -11.47 23.07 -5.74
CA PRO A 20 -11.96 24.22 -4.96
C PRO A 20 -12.61 23.83 -3.62
N GLN A 21 -13.15 22.62 -3.52
CA GLN A 21 -13.71 22.07 -2.28
C GLN A 21 -12.65 21.78 -1.19
N ALA A 22 -11.44 21.38 -1.58
CA ALA A 22 -10.33 21.16 -0.65
C ALA A 22 -9.82 22.48 -0.08
N PHE A 23 -9.72 23.52 -0.93
CA PHE A 23 -9.32 24.86 -0.52
C PHE A 23 -10.32 25.50 0.46
N VAL A 24 -11.62 25.38 0.20
CA VAL A 24 -12.66 25.89 1.11
C VAL A 24 -12.66 25.14 2.45
N LEU A 25 -12.45 23.82 2.44
CA LEU A 25 -12.37 23.03 3.67
C LEU A 25 -11.13 23.41 4.49
N GLU A 26 -9.96 23.50 3.86
CA GLU A 26 -8.71 23.91 4.51
C GLU A 26 -8.82 25.33 5.10
N ALA A 27 -9.36 26.29 4.33
CA ALA A 27 -9.59 27.64 4.81
C ALA A 27 -10.57 27.67 6.00
N THR A 28 -11.65 26.87 5.95
CA THR A 28 -12.63 26.79 7.04
C THR A 28 -12.01 26.20 8.31
N LEU A 29 -11.21 25.14 8.18
CA LEU A 29 -10.51 24.52 9.31
C LEU A 29 -9.47 25.46 9.92
N LEU A 30 -8.75 26.23 9.10
CA LEU A 30 -7.79 27.22 9.57
C LEU A 30 -8.48 28.37 10.33
N ILE A 31 -9.58 28.89 9.79
CA ILE A 31 -10.37 29.93 10.45
C ILE A 31 -10.92 29.41 11.78
N LEU A 32 -11.50 28.21 11.78
CA LEU A 32 -12.02 27.58 12.99
C LEU A 32 -10.91 27.37 14.03
N GLY A 33 -9.73 26.91 13.60
CA GLY A 33 -8.55 26.75 14.46
C GLY A 33 -8.09 28.07 15.08
N PHE A 34 -8.06 29.16 14.30
CA PHE A 34 -7.70 30.49 14.80
C PHE A 34 -8.72 31.04 15.81
N VAL A 35 -10.01 30.88 15.54
CA VAL A 35 -11.08 31.28 16.48
C VAL A 35 -10.98 30.48 17.77
N LEU A 36 -10.74 29.17 17.68
CA LEU A 36 -10.59 28.32 18.86
C LEU A 36 -9.34 28.68 19.68
N LEU A 37 -8.22 28.96 18.99
CA LEU A 37 -6.99 29.42 19.63
C LEU A 37 -7.23 30.76 20.36
N GLY A 38 -7.91 31.69 19.72
CA GLY A 38 -8.33 32.96 20.34
C GLY A 38 -9.21 32.74 21.57
N LEU A 39 -10.15 31.78 21.51
CA LEU A 39 -11.02 31.42 22.63
C LEU A 39 -10.25 30.80 23.80
N ILE A 40 -9.26 29.94 23.51
CA ILE A 40 -8.39 29.33 24.53
C ILE A 40 -7.50 30.38 25.19
N LEU A 41 -6.92 31.29 24.42
CA LEU A 41 -6.11 32.40 24.94
C LEU A 41 -6.94 33.39 25.76
N TYR A 42 -8.18 33.66 25.33
CA TYR A 42 -9.14 34.46 26.09
C TYR A 42 -9.53 33.76 27.41
N ALA A 43 -9.83 32.46 27.35
CA ALA A 43 -10.20 31.68 28.53
C ALA A 43 -9.02 31.42 29.48
N ALA A 44 -7.77 31.53 29.00
CA ALA A 44 -6.58 31.44 29.84
C ALA A 44 -6.47 32.58 30.87
N GLN A 45 -7.25 33.65 30.73
CA GLN A 45 -7.36 34.70 31.76
C GLN A 45 -8.24 34.29 32.96
N PHE A 46 -9.11 33.29 32.81
CA PHE A 46 -9.99 32.82 33.89
C PHE A 46 -9.47 31.51 34.50
N SER A 47 -9.69 31.35 35.81
CA SER A 47 -9.01 30.41 36.71
C SER A 47 -8.91 28.95 36.22
N GLY A 48 -7.81 28.30 36.62
CA GLY A 48 -7.16 27.17 35.92
C GLY A 48 -7.95 25.88 35.64
N GLY A 49 -9.16 25.68 36.17
CA GLY A 49 -9.99 24.50 35.87
C GLY A 49 -10.63 24.55 34.49
N LEU A 50 -11.14 25.73 34.09
CA LEU A 50 -11.83 25.90 32.80
C LEU A 50 -10.85 25.77 31.62
N ARG A 51 -9.58 26.17 31.84
CA ARG A 51 -8.48 25.98 30.88
C ARG A 51 -8.29 24.51 30.51
N TRP A 52 -8.25 23.62 31.51
CA TRP A 52 -8.03 22.20 31.27
C TRP A 52 -9.22 21.55 30.56
N LEU A 53 -10.45 21.96 30.89
CA LEU A 53 -11.64 21.48 30.18
C LEU A 53 -11.63 21.90 28.71
N LEU A 54 -11.20 23.13 28.39
CA LEU A 54 -11.11 23.61 27.01
C LEU A 54 -10.00 22.90 26.21
N VAL A 55 -8.84 22.66 26.82
CA VAL A 55 -7.76 21.89 26.19
C VAL A 55 -8.20 20.45 25.93
N LEU A 56 -8.88 19.82 26.89
CA LEU A 56 -9.41 18.47 26.72
C LEU A 56 -10.46 18.43 25.59
N TRP A 57 -11.38 19.40 25.56
CA TRP A 57 -12.36 19.53 24.50
C TRP A 57 -11.72 19.72 23.12
N PHE A 58 -10.66 20.52 23.04
CA PHE A 58 -9.90 20.70 21.81
C PHE A 58 -9.28 19.39 21.34
N LEU A 59 -8.62 18.64 22.23
CA LEU A 59 -8.01 17.36 21.90
C LEU A 59 -9.06 16.35 21.44
N VAL A 60 -10.23 16.29 22.08
CA VAL A 60 -11.34 15.42 21.67
C VAL A 60 -11.88 15.82 20.30
N ALA A 61 -12.14 17.12 20.07
CA ALA A 61 -12.61 17.61 18.77
C ALA A 61 -11.58 17.34 17.66
N PHE A 62 -10.29 17.57 17.93
CA PHE A 62 -9.20 17.30 17.02
C PHE A 62 -9.08 15.81 16.70
N ALA A 63 -9.17 14.95 17.72
CA ALA A 63 -9.17 13.50 17.53
C ALA A 63 -10.38 13.02 16.71
N LEU A 64 -11.56 13.60 16.92
CA LEU A 64 -12.76 13.30 16.14
C LEU A 64 -12.63 13.75 14.68
N VAL A 65 -12.03 14.92 14.42
CA VAL A 65 -11.81 15.41 13.05
C VAL A 65 -10.77 14.56 12.32
N ILE A 66 -9.64 14.25 12.97
CA ILE A 66 -8.63 13.36 12.39
C ILE A 66 -9.21 11.96 12.19
N GLY A 67 -9.90 11.42 13.20
CA GLY A 67 -10.58 10.13 13.11
C GLY A 67 -11.60 10.10 11.99
N TYR A 68 -12.40 11.16 11.84
CA TYR A 68 -13.36 11.30 10.75
C TYR A 68 -12.68 11.39 9.38
N GLU A 69 -11.59 12.14 9.24
CA GLU A 69 -10.85 12.21 7.96
C GLU A 69 -10.12 10.90 7.64
N VAL A 70 -9.59 10.19 8.63
CA VAL A 70 -9.01 8.84 8.46
C VAL A 70 -10.10 7.85 8.05
N VAL A 71 -11.25 7.85 8.73
CA VAL A 71 -12.42 7.02 8.39
C VAL A 71 -12.98 7.41 7.03
N ARG A 72 -13.05 8.70 6.68
CA ARG A 72 -13.56 9.20 5.40
C ARG A 72 -12.61 8.87 4.24
N ARG A 73 -11.29 8.97 4.44
CA ARG A 73 -10.28 8.55 3.44
C ARG A 73 -10.21 7.03 3.27
N SER A 74 -10.54 6.27 4.30
CA SER A 74 -10.66 4.81 4.23
C SER A 74 -12.04 4.35 3.73
N SER A 75 -13.10 5.16 3.89
CA SER A 75 -14.48 4.85 3.49
C SER A 75 -14.87 5.43 2.13
N ASN A 76 -14.13 6.42 1.61
CA ASN A 76 -14.18 6.83 0.21
C ASN A 76 -12.92 6.35 -0.51
N PRO A 77 -12.81 5.04 -0.85
CA PRO A 77 -11.93 4.67 -1.94
C PRO A 77 -12.36 5.51 -3.16
N VAL A 78 -11.39 6.13 -3.82
CA VAL A 78 -11.56 6.79 -5.14
C VAL A 78 -12.56 5.97 -5.94
N PRO A 79 -13.66 6.56 -6.47
CA PRO A 79 -14.70 5.80 -7.13
C PRO A 79 -14.03 4.98 -8.23
N LEU A 80 -14.00 3.67 -8.01
CA LEU A 80 -13.64 2.71 -9.03
C LEU A 80 -14.59 3.02 -10.18
N LEU A 81 -14.06 3.39 -11.34
CA LEU A 81 -14.87 3.44 -12.55
C LEU A 81 -15.58 2.10 -12.64
N ARG A 82 -16.88 2.13 -12.37
CA ARG A 82 -17.76 0.98 -12.40
C ARG A 82 -17.98 0.68 -13.88
N ASP A 83 -17.06 -0.09 -14.45
CA ASP A 83 -17.38 -0.87 -15.64
C ASP A 83 -18.36 -1.96 -15.19
N LEU A 84 -19.64 -1.61 -15.30
CA LEU A 84 -20.76 -2.53 -15.32
C LEU A 84 -20.66 -3.38 -16.58
N GLY A 85 -19.88 -4.45 -16.49
CA GLY A 85 -19.88 -5.54 -17.46
C GLY A 85 -20.27 -6.84 -16.77
N THR A 86 -21.56 -7.18 -16.87
CA THR A 86 -22.15 -8.54 -16.81
C THR A 86 -21.84 -9.38 -15.55
N GLY A 87 -22.80 -9.65 -14.67
CA GLY A 87 -23.84 -10.65 -14.92
C GLY A 87 -23.47 -11.98 -14.23
N GLY A 88 -24.16 -12.29 -13.12
CA GLY A 88 -24.24 -13.60 -12.44
C GLY A 88 -23.12 -14.62 -12.65
N PHE A 89 -21.99 -14.49 -11.96
CA PHE A 89 -21.10 -15.61 -11.69
C PHE A 89 -20.61 -15.50 -10.24
N ARG A 90 -20.63 -16.61 -9.49
CA ARG A 90 -19.83 -16.72 -8.26
C ARG A 90 -18.40 -16.37 -8.65
N PRO A 91 -17.80 -15.29 -8.13
CA PRO A 91 -16.44 -14.93 -8.52
C PRO A 91 -15.53 -16.08 -8.11
N GLY A 92 -15.02 -16.84 -9.09
CA GLY A 92 -14.02 -17.87 -8.85
C GLY A 92 -12.76 -17.25 -8.26
N GLU A 93 -11.94 -18.06 -7.59
CA GLU A 93 -10.71 -17.58 -6.92
C GLU A 93 -9.76 -16.83 -7.87
N LEU A 94 -9.77 -17.18 -9.15
CA LEU A 94 -8.99 -16.49 -10.17
C LEU A 94 -9.51 -15.07 -10.47
N THR A 95 -10.83 -14.86 -10.40
CA THR A 95 -11.44 -13.53 -10.61
C THR A 95 -11.17 -12.59 -9.44
N THR A 96 -11.16 -13.14 -8.21
CA THR A 96 -10.82 -12.36 -7.01
C THR A 96 -9.33 -12.04 -6.97
N LEU A 97 -8.47 -12.96 -7.41
CA LEU A 97 -7.05 -12.71 -7.62
C LEU A 97 -6.80 -11.65 -8.70
N ALA A 98 -7.45 -11.76 -9.86
CA ALA A 98 -7.34 -10.76 -10.92
C ALA A 98 -7.79 -9.37 -10.45
N ALA A 99 -8.86 -9.29 -9.66
CA ALA A 99 -9.29 -8.05 -9.04
C ALA A 99 -8.30 -7.54 -7.98
N ALA A 100 -7.61 -8.42 -7.25
CA ALA A 100 -6.56 -8.04 -6.32
C ALA A 100 -5.31 -7.51 -7.05
N VAL A 101 -4.89 -8.14 -8.15
CA VAL A 101 -3.78 -7.67 -9.00
C VAL A 101 -4.09 -6.30 -9.60
N ARG A 102 -5.29 -6.09 -10.16
CA ARG A 102 -5.68 -4.76 -10.66
C ARG A 102 -5.65 -3.69 -9.56
N ARG A 103 -6.13 -4.01 -8.35
CA ARG A 103 -6.07 -3.09 -7.20
C ARG A 103 -4.65 -2.84 -6.73
N ALA A 104 -3.78 -3.85 -6.76
CA ALA A 104 -2.38 -3.73 -6.42
C ALA A 104 -1.64 -2.79 -7.38
N ASP A 105 -1.93 -2.91 -8.68
CA ASP A 105 -1.36 -2.06 -9.73
C ASP A 105 -1.82 -0.60 -9.59
N ASN A 106 -3.07 -0.39 -9.17
CA ASN A 106 -3.63 0.93 -8.83
C ASN A 106 -3.08 1.52 -7.51
N GLY A 107 -2.06 0.92 -6.89
CA GLY A 107 -1.38 1.46 -5.71
C GLY A 107 -1.99 1.08 -4.36
N LEU A 108 -2.95 0.15 -4.32
CA LEU A 108 -3.62 -0.23 -3.08
C LEU A 108 -2.75 -1.18 -2.24
N VAL A 109 -2.21 -0.66 -1.14
CA VAL A 109 -1.19 -1.33 -0.30
C VAL A 109 -1.59 -2.73 0.17
N TYR A 110 -2.82 -2.88 0.65
CA TYR A 110 -3.30 -4.19 1.11
C TYR A 110 -3.34 -5.22 -0.02
N SER A 111 -3.77 -4.81 -1.21
CA SER A 111 -3.78 -5.67 -2.39
C SER A 111 -2.36 -6.00 -2.86
N GLN A 112 -1.43 -5.04 -2.77
CA GLN A 112 -0.01 -5.27 -3.06
C GLN A 112 0.60 -6.33 -2.14
N MET A 113 0.32 -6.26 -0.84
CA MET A 113 0.75 -7.29 0.12
C MET A 113 0.13 -8.65 -0.15
N ALA A 114 -1.17 -8.68 -0.47
CA ALA A 114 -1.87 -9.93 -0.74
C ALA A 114 -1.29 -10.62 -1.98
N VAL A 115 -1.05 -9.86 -3.05
CA VAL A 115 -0.46 -10.36 -4.29
C VAL A 115 0.98 -10.82 -4.05
N SER A 116 1.82 -10.02 -3.41
CA SER A 116 3.22 -10.40 -3.15
C SER A 116 3.33 -11.64 -2.26
N SER A 117 2.47 -11.76 -1.24
CA SER A 117 2.42 -12.95 -0.39
C SER A 117 2.06 -14.20 -1.19
N ARG A 118 1.04 -14.12 -2.06
CA ARG A 118 0.62 -15.26 -2.90
C ARG A 118 1.69 -15.68 -3.90
N VAL A 119 2.37 -14.71 -4.51
CA VAL A 119 3.49 -14.98 -5.42
C VAL A 119 4.63 -15.66 -4.67
N ARG A 120 4.96 -15.17 -3.46
CA ARG A 120 5.98 -15.78 -2.61
C ARG A 120 5.62 -17.22 -2.23
N ASP A 121 4.40 -17.46 -1.76
CA ASP A 121 3.92 -18.79 -1.37
C ASP A 121 3.99 -19.77 -2.55
N ALA A 122 3.60 -19.33 -3.74
CA ALA A 122 3.67 -20.16 -4.95
C ALA A 122 5.11 -20.50 -5.33
N PHE A 123 6.03 -19.55 -5.24
CA PHE A 123 7.44 -19.78 -5.53
C PHE A 123 8.11 -20.65 -4.47
N GLU A 124 7.81 -20.42 -3.20
CA GLU A 124 8.25 -21.26 -2.08
C GLU A 124 7.85 -22.73 -2.30
N GLU A 125 6.59 -22.97 -2.67
CA GLU A 125 6.11 -24.30 -2.99
C GLU A 125 6.83 -24.89 -4.20
N ARG A 126 7.03 -24.11 -5.26
CA ARG A 126 7.81 -24.54 -6.44
C ARG A 126 9.22 -24.96 -6.04
N VAL A 127 9.91 -24.17 -5.21
CA VAL A 127 11.27 -24.47 -4.75
C VAL A 127 11.30 -25.74 -3.89
N ARG A 128 10.31 -25.90 -3.01
CA ARG A 128 10.17 -27.10 -2.18
C ARG A 128 10.03 -28.36 -3.04
N LEU A 129 9.17 -28.28 -4.06
CA LEU A 129 8.89 -29.40 -4.96
C LEU A 129 10.06 -29.70 -5.91
N SER A 130 10.72 -28.68 -6.47
CA SER A 130 11.83 -28.91 -7.40
C SER A 130 13.06 -29.51 -6.72
N LEU A 131 13.29 -29.16 -5.46
CA LEU A 131 14.40 -29.69 -4.66
C LEU A 131 14.01 -30.90 -3.81
N ASN A 132 12.77 -31.38 -3.94
CA ASN A 132 12.21 -32.49 -3.17
C ASN A 132 12.44 -32.36 -1.64
N LEU A 133 12.27 -31.14 -1.13
CA LEU A 133 12.51 -30.83 0.27
C LEU A 133 11.27 -31.12 1.13
N PRO A 134 11.44 -31.74 2.32
CA PRO A 134 10.39 -31.77 3.33
C PRO A 134 9.97 -30.35 3.75
N PHE A 135 8.73 -30.21 4.21
CA PHE A 135 8.17 -28.92 4.63
C PHE A 135 8.98 -28.30 5.79
N GLU A 136 9.42 -29.13 6.72
CA GLU A 136 10.22 -28.74 7.89
C GLU A 136 11.59 -28.21 7.48
N THR A 137 12.21 -28.84 6.47
CA THR A 137 13.51 -28.41 5.93
C THR A 137 13.39 -27.06 5.23
N MET A 138 12.35 -26.86 4.42
CA MET A 138 12.09 -25.57 3.79
C MET A 138 11.87 -24.46 4.83
N ARG A 139 11.10 -24.75 5.88
CA ARG A 139 10.87 -23.83 7.00
C ARG A 139 12.14 -23.48 7.76
N PHE A 140 13.06 -24.43 7.91
CA PHE A 140 14.37 -24.19 8.53
C PHE A 140 15.23 -23.26 7.67
N LEU A 141 15.29 -23.50 6.36
CA LEU A 141 16.05 -22.69 5.41
C LEU A 141 15.57 -21.24 5.36
N GLN A 142 14.27 -21.00 5.55
CA GLN A 142 13.68 -19.66 5.62
C GLN A 142 14.08 -18.84 6.85
N GLN A 143 14.62 -19.46 7.89
CA GLN A 143 15.02 -18.73 9.10
C GLN A 143 16.26 -17.87 8.88
N THR A 144 17.07 -18.21 7.86
CA THR A 144 18.38 -17.61 7.65
C THR A 144 18.56 -17.26 6.18
N ARG A 145 18.65 -15.96 5.88
CA ARG A 145 18.86 -15.46 4.51
C ARG A 145 20.03 -16.14 3.78
N PRO A 146 21.22 -16.30 4.40
CA PRO A 146 22.33 -17.05 3.80
C PRO A 146 22.00 -18.48 3.34
N SER A 147 21.09 -19.17 4.04
CA SER A 147 20.71 -20.54 3.70
C SER A 147 19.74 -20.60 2.54
N LEU A 148 18.89 -19.58 2.38
CA LEU A 148 18.04 -19.43 1.19
C LEU A 148 18.85 -19.01 -0.04
N SER A 149 19.81 -18.09 0.11
CA SER A 149 20.62 -17.64 -1.03
C SER A 149 21.51 -18.75 -1.59
N SER A 150 22.04 -19.64 -0.75
CA SER A 150 22.85 -20.77 -1.21
C SER A 150 22.05 -21.80 -2.02
N ILE A 151 20.74 -21.88 -1.81
CA ILE A 151 19.85 -22.84 -2.47
C ILE A 151 19.18 -22.24 -3.69
N VAL A 152 18.69 -21.01 -3.58
CA VAL A 152 17.98 -20.31 -4.66
C VAL A 152 18.97 -19.75 -5.68
N GLY A 153 20.20 -19.41 -5.27
CA GLY A 153 21.25 -18.90 -6.14
C GLY A 153 21.04 -17.46 -6.64
N ASP A 154 19.95 -16.81 -6.24
CA ASP A 154 19.65 -15.40 -6.53
C ASP A 154 19.31 -14.67 -5.21
N ASP A 155 20.11 -13.66 -4.88
CA ASP A 155 19.98 -12.89 -3.63
C ASP A 155 18.69 -12.06 -3.55
N ALA A 156 18.13 -11.64 -4.69
CA ALA A 156 16.88 -10.91 -4.75
C ALA A 156 15.69 -11.84 -4.53
N LEU A 157 15.72 -13.05 -5.09
CA LEU A 157 14.73 -14.09 -4.80
C LEU A 157 14.82 -14.57 -3.36
N ALA A 158 16.04 -14.77 -2.84
CA ALA A 158 16.25 -15.13 -1.45
C ALA A 158 15.72 -14.03 -0.50
N ASP A 159 16.00 -12.76 -0.78
CA ASP A 159 15.46 -11.63 -0.01
C ASP A 159 13.92 -11.58 -0.04
N PHE A 160 13.33 -11.85 -1.20
CA PHE A 160 11.87 -11.95 -1.34
C PHE A 160 11.28 -13.13 -0.57
N MET A 161 11.98 -14.27 -0.49
CA MET A 161 11.52 -15.46 0.24
C MET A 161 11.68 -15.36 1.76
N VAL A 162 12.67 -14.59 2.24
CA VAL A 162 12.90 -14.37 3.68
C VAL A 162 11.78 -13.58 4.35
N LEU A 163 10.88 -12.96 3.58
CA LEU A 163 9.69 -12.26 4.07
C LEU A 163 8.80 -13.20 4.91
N ARG A 164 9.02 -13.19 6.22
CA ARG A 164 8.51 -14.20 7.14
C ARG A 164 6.99 -14.14 7.16
N THR A 165 6.39 -15.29 6.92
CA THR A 165 4.94 -15.49 6.75
C THR A 165 4.08 -15.04 7.95
N SER A 166 4.68 -14.82 9.14
CA SER A 166 3.96 -14.42 10.35
C SER A 166 3.98 -12.93 10.66
N SER A 167 4.78 -12.12 9.94
CA SER A 167 4.98 -10.71 10.28
C SER A 167 4.30 -9.82 9.24
N MET A 168 3.21 -9.15 9.65
CA MET A 168 2.59 -8.09 8.84
C MET A 168 3.60 -7.00 8.51
N GLU A 169 4.51 -6.71 9.44
CA GLU A 169 5.55 -5.67 9.32
C GLU A 169 6.58 -6.00 8.24
N GLU A 170 6.99 -7.26 8.13
CA GLU A 170 7.96 -7.67 7.11
C GLU A 170 7.36 -7.62 5.71
N ARG A 171 6.11 -8.10 5.57
CA ARG A 171 5.36 -8.00 4.30
C ARG A 171 5.14 -6.54 3.90
N TYR A 172 4.87 -5.68 4.88
CA TYR A 172 4.78 -4.24 4.67
C TYR A 172 6.11 -3.64 4.20
N ARG A 173 7.23 -4.05 4.80
CA ARG A 173 8.56 -3.53 4.48
C ARG A 173 8.90 -3.69 3.01
N TRP A 174 8.79 -4.91 2.45
CA TRP A 174 9.12 -5.12 1.04
C TRP A 174 8.23 -4.30 0.10
N VAL A 175 6.92 -4.24 0.36
CA VAL A 175 5.99 -3.43 -0.45
C VAL A 175 6.37 -1.95 -0.37
N ARG A 176 6.67 -1.44 0.82
CA ARG A 176 7.12 -0.05 1.02
C ARG A 176 8.41 0.23 0.26
N ASP A 177 9.40 -0.64 0.39
CA ASP A 177 10.73 -0.45 -0.21
C ASP A 177 10.66 -0.60 -1.74
N ALA A 178 9.84 -1.51 -2.26
CA ALA A 178 9.57 -1.66 -3.69
C ALA A 178 8.90 -0.40 -4.28
N ARG A 179 7.95 0.20 -3.54
CA ARG A 179 7.33 1.48 -3.93
C ARG A 179 8.31 2.63 -3.89
N GLY A 180 9.25 2.64 -2.94
CA GLY A 180 10.29 3.67 -2.83
C GLY A 180 11.39 3.59 -3.87
N ARG A 181 11.61 2.40 -4.47
CA ARG A 181 12.56 2.19 -5.58
C ARG A 181 11.93 2.52 -6.92
N ARG A 182 11.59 1.50 -7.73
CA ARG A 182 11.06 1.65 -9.10
C ARG A 182 9.53 1.56 -9.17
N GLY A 183 8.86 1.34 -8.04
CA GLY A 183 7.43 1.11 -7.96
C GLY A 183 7.09 -0.39 -7.82
N PHE A 184 6.03 -0.68 -7.07
CA PHE A 184 5.63 -2.06 -6.74
C PHE A 184 5.51 -2.96 -7.96
N SER A 185 4.79 -2.52 -9.01
CA SER A 185 4.52 -3.35 -10.17
C SER A 185 5.78 -3.66 -11.00
N VAL A 186 6.77 -2.76 -11.00
CA VAL A 186 8.05 -2.95 -11.71
C VAL A 186 8.93 -3.91 -10.93
N GLU A 187 9.06 -3.72 -9.62
CA GLU A 187 9.85 -4.62 -8.76
C GLU A 187 9.21 -6.02 -8.67
N LEU A 188 7.88 -6.11 -8.63
CA LEU A 188 7.18 -7.40 -8.64
C LEU A 188 7.41 -8.13 -9.97
N ARG A 189 7.40 -7.43 -11.11
CA ARG A 189 7.72 -8.04 -12.42
C ARG A 189 9.16 -8.53 -12.47
N ASP A 190 10.13 -7.75 -12.01
CA ASP A 190 11.54 -8.17 -11.94
C ASP A 190 11.69 -9.46 -11.12
N VAL A 191 11.00 -9.56 -9.98
CA VAL A 191 10.98 -10.79 -9.17
C VAL A 191 10.31 -11.95 -9.91
N LEU A 192 9.16 -11.73 -10.56
CA LEU A 192 8.47 -12.76 -11.33
C LEU A 192 9.34 -13.29 -12.49
N ASP A 193 10.00 -12.40 -13.24
CA ASP A 193 10.89 -12.78 -14.33
C ASP A 193 12.07 -13.64 -13.81
N ARG A 194 12.64 -13.29 -12.66
CA ARG A 194 13.66 -14.10 -11.98
C ARG A 194 13.10 -15.46 -11.55
N MET A 195 11.89 -15.51 -11.00
CA MET A 195 11.23 -16.77 -10.61
C MET A 195 10.95 -17.66 -11.83
N GLU A 196 10.58 -17.09 -12.96
CA GLU A 196 10.36 -17.82 -14.21
C GLU A 196 11.68 -18.39 -14.74
N ALA A 197 12.75 -17.61 -14.69
CA ALA A 197 14.10 -18.03 -15.07
C ALA A 197 14.74 -19.05 -14.09
N TRP A 198 14.20 -19.17 -12.88
CA TRP A 198 14.74 -20.04 -11.83
C TRP A 198 14.48 -21.54 -12.10
N ARG A 199 15.49 -22.39 -11.83
CA ARG A 199 15.49 -23.84 -12.07
C ARG A 199 15.65 -24.60 -10.76
#